data_AF-A6MLH7-F1
#
_entry.id   AF-A6MLH7-F1
#
_cell.length_a   1.000
_cell.length_b   1.000
_cell.length_c   1.000
_cell.angle_alpha   90.00
_cell.angle_beta   90.00
_cell.angle_gamma   90.00
#
_symmetry.space_group_name_H-M   'P 1'
#
loop_
_entity.id
_entity.type
_entity.pdbx_description
1 polymer ?
#
loop_
_entity_poly.entity_id
_entity_poly.type
_entity_poly.pdbx_seq_one_letter_code
_entity_poly.pdbx_strand_id
1 'polypeptide(L)'
;QVMAIATLAACYNNQQVFRGVVKIRKGQAVTLMMDATNMPAVKAIIYQYMEEIYHRIPDSDPSFSKTRQIISTIRTQNLSNCQLISRSHYSPIYLSFVMLLAALSLQYLTTLSQVTEDYVQTGEH
;
A
#
# COMPACT_ATOMS: atom_id res chain seq x y z
N GLN A 1 -5.08 10.66 17.10
CA GLN A 1 -3.59 10.65 16.94
C GLN A 1 -3.17 10.90 15.50
N VAL A 2 -3.76 10.24 14.51
CA VAL A 2 -3.49 10.50 13.08
C VAL A 2 -3.70 11.96 12.64
N MET A 3 -4.63 12.67 13.29
CA MET A 3 -4.82 14.10 13.07
C MET A 3 -3.64 14.93 13.57
N ALA A 4 -3.06 14.57 14.72
CA ALA A 4 -1.95 15.30 15.31
C ALA A 4 -0.68 15.17 14.46
N ILE A 5 -0.41 13.96 13.95
CA ILE A 5 0.76 13.74 13.10
C ILE A 5 0.65 14.48 11.77
N ALA A 6 -0.55 14.54 11.18
CA ALA A 6 -0.81 15.35 10.00
C ALA A 6 -0.58 16.83 10.27
N THR A 7 -1.08 17.36 11.40
CA THR A 7 -0.84 18.75 11.80
C THR A 7 0.65 19.03 12.05
N LEU A 8 1.38 18.12 12.69
CA LEU A 8 2.83 18.24 12.88
C LEU A 8 3.56 18.35 11.54
N ALA A 9 3.21 17.50 10.57
CA ALA A 9 3.74 17.58 9.22
C ALA A 9 3.41 18.94 8.57
N ALA A 10 2.16 19.41 8.66
CA ALA A 10 1.78 20.71 8.12
C ALA A 10 2.54 21.89 8.76
N CYS A 11 2.90 21.79 10.04
CA CYS A 11 3.65 22.82 10.76
C CYS A 11 5.17 22.73 10.56
N TYR A 12 5.71 21.56 10.22
CA TYR A 12 7.15 21.36 10.13
C TYR A 12 7.78 22.21 9.03
N ASN A 13 8.82 22.97 9.39
CA ASN A 13 9.53 23.91 8.50
C ASN A 13 8.56 24.86 7.75
N ASN A 14 7.48 25.31 8.40
CA ASN A 14 6.46 26.16 7.80
C ASN A 14 6.38 27.52 8.50
N GLN A 15 6.79 28.59 7.81
CA GLN A 15 6.75 29.96 8.35
C GLN A 15 5.34 30.47 8.66
N GLN A 16 4.30 29.89 8.06
CA GLN A 16 2.92 30.28 8.33
C GLN A 16 2.50 30.03 9.78
N VAL A 17 3.19 29.14 10.49
CA VAL A 17 2.96 28.91 11.94
C VAL A 17 3.11 30.19 12.74
N PHE A 18 3.97 31.13 12.31
CA PHE A 18 4.18 32.41 12.98
C PHE A 18 3.28 33.53 12.45
N ARG A 19 2.57 33.30 11.34
CA ARG A 19 1.75 34.32 10.66
C ARG A 19 0.24 34.05 10.80
N GLY A 20 -0.14 32.90 11.35
CA GLY A 20 -1.54 32.55 11.53
C GLY A 20 -1.74 31.08 11.92
N VAL A 21 -2.95 30.59 11.72
CA VAL A 21 -3.35 29.22 12.10
C VAL A 21 -3.08 28.26 10.96
N VAL A 22 -2.10 27.37 11.15
CA VAL A 22 -1.90 26.20 10.29
C VAL A 22 -2.88 25.11 10.70
N LYS A 23 -3.70 24.66 9.74
CA LYS A 23 -4.73 23.63 9.96
C LYS A 23 -4.85 22.72 8.76
N ILE A 24 -5.20 21.47 9.01
CA ILE A 24 -5.51 20.48 7.98
C ILE A 24 -6.88 20.79 7.35
N ARG A 25 -7.00 20.59 6.04
CA ARG A 25 -8.26 20.82 5.31
C ARG A 25 -9.33 19.82 5.77
N LYS A 26 -10.60 20.24 5.81
CA LYS A 26 -11.73 19.39 6.28
C LYS A 26 -11.80 18.05 5.55
N GLY A 27 -11.62 18.03 4.22
CA GLY A 27 -11.61 16.79 3.44
C GLY A 27 -10.51 15.81 3.87
N GLN A 28 -9.30 16.32 4.09
CA GLN A 28 -8.17 15.50 4.56
C GLN A 28 -8.41 14.98 5.98
N ALA A 29 -9.05 15.77 6.85
CA ALA A 29 -9.45 15.31 8.18
C ALA A 29 -10.45 14.14 8.09
N VAL A 30 -11.45 14.24 7.21
CA VAL A 30 -12.44 13.17 6.99
C VAL A 30 -11.77 11.90 6.48
N THR A 31 -10.85 12.00 5.51
CA THR A 31 -10.07 10.86 5.03
C THR A 31 -9.29 10.19 6.17
N LEU A 32 -8.59 10.96 6.99
CA LEU A 32 -7.84 10.42 8.13
C LEU A 32 -8.75 9.72 9.16
N MET A 33 -9.96 10.22 9.37
CA MET A 33 -10.94 9.59 10.26
C MET A 33 -11.46 8.26 9.68
N MET A 34 -11.68 8.20 8.36
CA MET A 34 -12.16 6.99 7.68
C MET A 34 -11.06 5.92 7.54
N ASP A 35 -9.81 6.32 7.30
CA ASP A 35 -8.73 5.38 7.02
C ASP A 35 -8.14 4.78 8.32
N ALA A 36 -8.16 5.52 9.43
CA ALA A 36 -7.55 5.13 10.70
C ALA A 36 -8.40 4.13 11.52
N THR A 37 -8.84 3.04 10.90
CA THR A 37 -9.76 2.05 11.50
C THR A 37 -9.05 0.86 12.16
N ASN A 38 -7.76 0.67 11.91
CA ASN A 38 -6.99 -0.44 12.46
C ASN A 38 -5.52 -0.03 12.66
N MET A 39 -4.81 -0.77 13.50
CA MET A 39 -3.43 -0.42 13.86
C MET A 39 -2.46 -0.41 12.66
N PRO A 40 -2.51 -1.36 11.70
CA PRO A 40 -1.72 -1.28 10.48
C PRO A 40 -1.99 0.00 9.67
N ALA A 41 -3.24 0.40 9.51
CA ALA A 41 -3.59 1.63 8.81
C ALA A 41 -3.08 2.87 9.54
N VAL A 42 -3.24 2.94 10.87
CA VAL A 42 -2.70 4.02 11.71
C VAL A 42 -1.17 4.11 11.56
N LYS A 43 -0.48 2.97 11.59
CA LYS A 43 0.97 2.87 11.39
C LYS A 43 1.40 3.37 10.01
N ALA A 44 0.69 2.97 8.96
CA ALA A 44 0.95 3.43 7.59
C ALA A 44 0.76 4.94 7.45
N ILE A 45 -0.31 5.50 8.03
CA ILE A 45 -0.57 6.95 8.05
C ILE A 45 0.55 7.70 8.78
N ILE A 46 0.94 7.23 9.97
CA ILE A 46 2.04 7.85 10.73
C ILE A 46 3.33 7.81 9.91
N TYR A 47 3.65 6.65 9.33
CA TYR A 47 4.85 6.48 8.50
C TYR A 47 4.88 7.45 7.32
N GLN A 48 3.77 7.59 6.60
CA GLN A 48 3.65 8.52 5.47
C GLN A 48 3.95 9.97 5.89
N TYR A 49 3.37 10.46 7.00
CA TYR A 49 3.66 11.82 7.48
C TYR A 49 5.08 11.98 8.04
N MET A 50 5.68 10.92 8.59
CA MET A 50 7.09 10.95 9.00
C MET A 50 8.04 11.08 7.81
N GLU A 51 7.79 10.39 6.70
CA GLU A 51 8.57 10.58 5.47
C GLU A 51 8.39 12.00 4.91
N GLU A 52 7.17 12.55 4.96
CA GLU A 52 6.91 13.94 4.55
C GLU A 52 7.71 14.96 5.39
N ILE A 53 7.87 14.72 6.71
CA ILE A 53 8.73 15.54 7.57
C ILE A 53 10.21 15.31 7.21
N TYR A 54 10.62 14.05 7.04
CA TYR A 54 12.00 13.67 6.73
C TYR A 54 12.56 14.37 5.48
N HIS A 55 11.75 14.47 4.43
CA HIS A 55 12.15 15.16 3.20
C HIS A 55 12.18 16.70 3.32
N ARG A 56 11.59 17.27 4.38
CA ARG A 56 11.54 18.72 4.62
C ARG A 56 12.55 19.22 5.65
N ILE A 57 13.37 18.33 6.22
CA ILE A 57 14.41 18.70 7.18
C ILE A 57 15.52 19.46 6.44
N PRO A 58 15.77 20.75 6.75
CA PRO A 58 16.89 21.47 6.17
C PRO A 58 18.21 21.03 6.83
N ASP A 59 19.28 20.90 6.04
CA ASP A 59 20.60 20.51 6.56
C ASP A 59 21.18 21.55 7.53
N SER A 60 20.73 22.80 7.45
CA SER A 60 21.10 23.90 8.36
C SER A 60 20.30 23.91 9.67
N ASP A 61 19.32 23.02 9.86
CA ASP A 61 18.51 22.98 11.08
C ASP A 61 19.34 22.54 12.29
N PRO A 62 19.36 23.28 13.41
CA PRO A 62 20.06 22.88 14.62
C PRO A 62 19.57 21.54 15.21
N SER A 63 18.34 21.13 14.88
CA SER A 63 17.73 19.88 15.34
C SER A 63 17.74 18.78 14.27
N PHE A 64 18.48 18.93 13.18
CA PHE A 64 18.55 17.99 12.06
C PHE A 64 18.81 16.55 12.53
N SER A 65 19.88 16.37 13.31
CA SER A 65 20.32 15.05 13.79
C SER A 65 19.28 14.40 14.70
N LYS A 66 18.72 15.16 15.65
CA LYS A 66 17.67 14.71 16.58
C LYS A 66 16.41 14.28 15.84
N THR A 67 15.97 15.10 14.88
CA THR A 67 14.77 14.83 14.08
C THR A 67 14.94 13.56 13.26
N ARG A 68 16.08 13.40 12.58
CA ARG A 68 16.38 12.17 11.81
C ARG A 68 16.46 10.93 12.69
N GLN A 69 17.05 11.04 13.89
CA GLN A 69 17.17 9.93 14.84
C GLN A 69 15.81 9.46 15.36
N ILE A 70 14.89 10.38 15.65
CA ILE A 70 13.53 10.03 16.07
C ILE A 70 12.76 9.36 14.92
N ILE A 71 12.85 9.90 13.71
CA ILE A 71 12.18 9.32 12.54
C ILE A 71 12.73 7.91 12.24
N SER A 72 14.05 7.71 12.34
CA SER A 72 14.65 6.38 12.13
C SER A 72 14.19 5.38 13.19
N THR A 73 14.05 5.80 14.44
CA THR A 73 13.53 4.97 15.54
C THR A 73 12.07 4.59 15.31
N ILE A 74 11.24 5.52 14.88
CA ILE A 74 9.83 5.24 14.55
C ILE A 74 9.72 4.26 13.37
N ARG A 75 10.62 4.36 12.38
CA ARG A 75 10.68 3.45 11.23
C ARG A 75 11.05 2.03 11.65
N THR A 76 12.07 1.86 12.48
CA THR A 76 12.52 0.53 12.93
C THR A 76 11.48 -0.16 13.83
N GLN A 77 10.79 0.59 14.69
CA GLN A 77 9.69 0.07 15.53
C GLN A 77 8.45 -0.34 14.71
N ASN A 78 8.22 0.31 13.57
CA ASN A 78 7.17 -0.09 12.64
C ASN A 78 7.52 -1.38 11.90
N LEU A 79 8.78 -1.53 11.47
CA LEU A 79 9.28 -2.71 10.78
C LEU A 79 9.26 -3.98 11.66
N SER A 80 9.64 -3.87 12.93
CA SER A 80 9.67 -5.01 13.86
C SER A 80 8.29 -5.63 14.11
N ASN A 81 7.21 -4.88 13.88
CA ASN A 81 5.83 -5.38 13.97
C ASN A 81 5.21 -5.70 12.59
N CYS A 82 5.96 -5.56 11.50
CA CYS A 82 5.50 -5.76 10.12
C CYS A 82 6.23 -6.93 9.44
N GLN A 83 6.49 -8.03 10.15
CA GLN A 83 6.60 -9.30 9.45
C GLN A 83 5.18 -9.77 9.12
N LEU A 84 4.87 -9.78 7.82
CA LEU A 84 3.75 -10.49 7.18
C LEU A 84 2.37 -9.84 7.23
N ILE A 85 2.23 -8.63 6.70
CA ILE A 85 1.08 -8.36 5.83
C ILE A 85 1.64 -7.99 4.46
N SER A 86 2.17 -9.00 3.76
CA SER A 86 2.24 -8.96 2.31
C SER A 86 0.80 -8.97 1.82
N ARG A 87 0.17 -7.79 1.80
CA ARG A 87 -1.10 -7.59 1.12
C ARG A 87 -0.80 -7.59 -0.37
N SER A 88 -0.54 -8.77 -0.92
CA SER A 88 -0.56 -8.98 -2.35
C SER A 88 -2.00 -8.75 -2.78
N HIS A 89 -2.28 -7.52 -3.18
CA HIS A 89 -3.53 -7.14 -3.79
C HIS A 89 -3.52 -7.69 -5.22
N TYR A 90 -3.60 -9.02 -5.36
CA TYR A 90 -3.92 -9.63 -6.64
C TYR A 90 -5.31 -9.10 -7.01
N SER A 91 -5.35 -8.16 -7.94
CA SER A 91 -6.61 -7.65 -8.46
C SER A 91 -7.43 -8.86 -8.93
N PRO A 92 -8.73 -8.97 -8.57
CA PRO A 92 -9.57 -10.14 -8.91
C PRO A 92 -9.61 -10.41 -10.42
N ILE A 93 -9.24 -9.41 -11.22
CA ILE A 93 -9.04 -9.49 -12.67
C ILE A 93 -8.03 -10.58 -13.04
N TYR A 94 -6.88 -10.70 -12.36
CA TYR A 94 -5.87 -11.71 -12.71
C TYR A 94 -6.37 -13.14 -12.47
N LEU A 95 -7.13 -13.38 -11.40
CA LEU A 95 -7.74 -14.68 -11.14
C LEU A 95 -8.73 -15.07 -12.25
N SER A 96 -9.52 -14.10 -12.73
CA SER A 96 -10.45 -14.34 -13.85
C SER A 96 -9.72 -14.73 -15.14
N PHE A 97 -8.60 -14.07 -15.45
CA PHE A 97 -7.78 -14.41 -16.63
C PHE A 97 -7.15 -15.81 -16.53
N VAL A 98 -6.61 -16.18 -15.37
CA VAL A 98 -6.01 -17.51 -15.17
C VAL A 98 -7.06 -18.62 -15.27
N MET A 99 -8.24 -18.41 -14.69
CA MET A 99 -9.35 -19.37 -14.78
C MET A 99 -9.85 -19.54 -16.21
N LEU A 100 -9.93 -18.45 -16.99
CA LEU A 100 -10.33 -18.50 -18.39
C LEU A 100 -9.32 -19.31 -19.23
N LEU A 101 -8.03 -19.05 -19.05
CA LEU A 101 -6.97 -19.79 -19.75
C LEU A 101 -6.98 -21.28 -19.42
N ALA A 102 -7.20 -21.64 -18.15
CA ALA A 102 -7.34 -23.03 -17.74
C ALA A 102 -8.58 -23.71 -18.34
N ALA A 103 -9.71 -23.00 -18.41
CA ALA A 103 -10.93 -23.54 -19.03
C ALA A 103 -10.76 -23.76 -20.55
N LEU A 104 -10.07 -22.86 -21.24
CA LEU A 104 -9.79 -22.99 -22.67
C LEU A 104 -8.79 -24.12 -22.97
N SER A 105 -7.77 -24.30 -22.14
CA SER A 105 -6.80 -25.38 -22.32
C SER A 105 -7.44 -26.76 -22.08
N LEU A 106 -8.33 -26.87 -21.09
CA LEU A 106 -9.09 -28.10 -20.86
C LEU A 106 -10.03 -28.40 -22.03
N GLN A 107 -10.76 -27.40 -22.54
CA GLN A 107 -11.59 -27.58 -23.73
C GLN A 107 -10.78 -28.07 -24.93
N TYR A 108 -9.62 -27.47 -25.17
CA TYR A 108 -8.72 -27.89 -26.25
C TYR A 108 -8.26 -29.34 -26.09
N LEU A 109 -7.87 -29.74 -24.87
CA LEU A 109 -7.44 -31.10 -24.59
C LEU A 109 -8.59 -32.11 -24.73
N THR A 110 -9.79 -31.78 -24.24
CA THR A 110 -10.97 -32.65 -24.41
C THR A 110 -11.35 -32.81 -25.88
N THR A 111 -11.20 -31.75 -26.68
CA THR A 111 -11.49 -31.80 -28.13
C THR A 111 -10.48 -32.68 -28.86
N LEU A 112 -9.19 -32.59 -28.53
CA LEU A 112 -8.17 -33.48 -29.10
C LEU A 112 -8.35 -34.95 -28.70
N SER A 113 -8.80 -35.23 -27.47
CA SER A 113 -9.10 -36.59 -27.02
C SER A 113 -10.20 -37.25 -27.86
N GLN A 114 -11.30 -36.53 -28.10
CA GLN A 114 -12.43 -37.01 -28.89
C GLN A 114 -12.03 -37.25 -30.35
N VAL A 115 -11.29 -36.30 -30.94
CA VAL A 115 -10.78 -36.43 -32.30
C VAL A 115 -9.84 -37.64 -32.44
N THR A 116 -9.03 -37.92 -31.42
CA THR A 116 -8.14 -39.10 -31.43
C THR A 116 -8.92 -40.41 -31.34
N GLU A 117 -9.97 -40.48 -30.53
CA GLU A 117 -10.86 -41.65 -30.47
C GLU A 117 -11.57 -41.91 -31.82
N ASP A 118 -12.00 -40.86 -32.51
CA ASP A 118 -12.63 -40.96 -33.83
C ASP A 118 -11.67 -41.51 -34.91
N TYR A 119 -10.38 -41.15 -34.85
CA TYR A 119 -9.35 -41.70 -35.76
C TYR A 119 -9.07 -43.19 -35.51
N VAL A 120 -9.03 -43.61 -34.23
CA VAL A 120 -8.80 -45.01 -33.87
C VAL A 120 -9.97 -45.89 -34.32
N GLN A 121 -11.21 -45.41 -34.19
CA GLN A 121 -12.40 -46.17 -34.59
C GLN A 121 -12.57 -46.30 -36.12
N THR A 122 -12.06 -45.33 -36.89
CA THR A 122 -12.13 -45.37 -38.37
C THR A 122 -10.99 -46.18 -39.01
N GLY A 123 -9.92 -46.47 -38.25
CA GLY A 123 -8.77 -47.26 -38.70
C GLY A 123 -8.91 -48.78 -38.55
N GLU A 124 -9.99 -49.26 -37.90
CA GLU A 124 -10.28 -50.69 -37.67
C GLU A 124 -11.28 -51.28 -38.70
N HIS A 125 -11.55 -50.58 -39.82
CA HIS A 125 -12.42 -51.03 -40.91
C HIS A 125 -11.70 -51.21 -42.25
#